data_AF-A0A533B5H0-F1
#
_entry.id   AF-A0A533B5H0-F1
#
_cell.length_a   1.000
_cell.length_b   1.000
_cell.length_c   1.000
_cell.angle_alpha   90.00
_cell.angle_beta   90.00
_cell.angle_gamma   90.00
#
_symmetry.space_group_name_H-M   'P 1'
#
loop_
_entity.id
_entity.type
_entity.pdbx_description
1 polymer ?
#
loop_
_entity_poly.entity_id
_entity_poly.type
_entity_poly.pdbx_seq_one_letter_code
_entity_poly.pdbx_strand_id
1 'polypeptide(L)'
;MRSKLFVVLVLCMLLMVSSCRLPTCTFCGYPQSCTVCQRYSATVQWFKDGIIETVLIGFDGCIVVHSNRDRTCDLIVVLSIQAAGFFAVSAAPELFDLNTPPGVFDFYGQSISSSYGTPRVDYYDSSGGWMGSVTASAMSDGWCQAPAPNFLSSYSGVFSASIKQMTPNGYYLVAGTANFVGYGRDSPDMDGDGYSNTIDCDDFDPNVNPGQSPDCTGAYWDQNCNGISDLEECYGGGGGCQYAYCY
;
A
#
# COMPACT_ATOMS: atom_id res chain seq x y z
N MET A 1 50.44 -31.88 3.15
CA MET A 1 49.81 -30.90 4.08
C MET A 1 48.99 -29.82 3.38
N ARG A 2 49.28 -29.42 2.13
CA ARG A 2 48.56 -28.33 1.43
C ARG A 2 47.10 -28.63 1.00
N SER A 3 46.72 -29.89 0.72
CA SER A 3 45.34 -30.21 0.28
C SER A 3 44.31 -30.21 1.41
N LYS A 4 44.72 -30.56 2.65
CA LYS A 4 43.80 -30.57 3.81
C LYS A 4 43.39 -29.16 4.24
N LEU A 5 44.28 -28.17 4.08
CA LEU A 5 43.98 -26.77 4.42
C LEU A 5 42.96 -26.14 3.44
N PHE A 6 43.05 -26.48 2.15
CA PHE A 6 42.13 -25.97 1.12
C PHE A 6 40.71 -26.51 1.31
N VAL A 7 40.56 -27.80 1.66
CA VAL A 7 39.25 -28.40 1.94
C VAL A 7 38.61 -27.77 3.18
N VAL A 8 39.38 -27.48 4.24
CA VAL A 8 38.86 -26.82 5.44
C VAL A 8 38.41 -25.38 5.15
N LEU A 9 39.14 -24.63 4.33
CA LEU A 9 38.75 -23.26 3.94
C LEU A 9 37.49 -23.23 3.08
N VAL A 10 37.35 -24.15 2.12
CA VAL A 10 36.13 -24.27 1.29
C VAL A 10 34.93 -24.71 2.12
N LEU A 11 35.12 -25.65 3.07
CA LEU A 11 34.05 -26.07 3.98
C LEU A 11 33.64 -24.94 4.94
N CYS A 12 34.59 -24.17 5.47
CA CYS A 12 34.29 -22.98 6.28
C CYS A 12 33.54 -21.92 5.48
N MET A 13 33.94 -21.63 4.23
CA MET A 13 33.20 -20.70 3.39
C MET A 13 31.78 -21.20 3.09
N LEU A 14 31.60 -22.48 2.74
CA LEU A 14 30.27 -23.08 2.53
C LEU A 14 29.38 -23.03 3.80
N LEU A 15 29.97 -23.17 4.98
CA LEU A 15 29.28 -23.03 6.28
C LEU A 15 28.98 -21.57 6.63
N MET A 16 29.74 -20.59 6.11
CA MET A 16 29.45 -19.16 6.31
C MET A 16 28.35 -18.64 5.38
N VAL A 17 28.19 -19.19 4.17
CA VAL A 17 27.08 -18.79 3.27
C VAL A 17 25.72 -19.34 3.73
N SER A 18 25.70 -20.42 4.53
CA SER A 18 24.46 -21.10 4.93
C SER A 18 23.71 -20.46 6.11
N SER A 19 24.24 -19.38 6.70
CA SER A 19 23.74 -18.79 7.96
C SER A 19 23.00 -17.45 7.81
N CYS A 20 22.93 -16.85 6.63
CA CYS A 20 22.14 -15.63 6.41
C CYS A 20 20.69 -15.97 6.04
N ARG A 21 19.96 -16.63 6.93
CA ARG A 21 18.49 -16.63 6.85
C ARG A 21 18.00 -15.41 7.62
N LEU A 22 17.42 -14.44 6.90
CA LEU A 22 16.69 -13.34 7.52
C LEU A 22 15.62 -13.94 8.44
N PRO A 23 15.37 -13.36 9.63
CA PRO A 23 14.31 -13.83 10.50
C PRO A 23 12.97 -13.74 9.76
N THR A 24 12.13 -14.76 9.90
CA THR A 24 10.77 -14.78 9.34
C THR A 24 9.76 -14.74 10.47
N CYS A 25 8.76 -13.87 10.35
CA CYS A 25 7.63 -13.81 11.25
C CYS A 25 6.52 -14.69 10.69
N THR A 26 6.08 -15.68 11.48
CA THR A 26 5.00 -16.59 11.08
C THR A 26 3.79 -16.38 11.97
N PHE A 27 2.66 -15.99 11.36
CA PHE A 27 1.39 -15.81 12.05
C PHE A 27 0.43 -16.92 11.60
N CYS A 28 -0.13 -17.68 12.53
CA CYS A 28 -1.02 -18.80 12.23
C CYS A 28 -2.35 -18.67 12.98
N GLY A 29 -3.37 -19.42 12.55
CA GLY A 29 -4.71 -19.41 13.15
C GLY A 29 -5.80 -18.87 12.23
N TYR A 30 -5.48 -18.70 10.94
CA TYR A 30 -6.45 -18.32 9.92
C TYR A 30 -7.24 -19.55 9.42
N PRO A 31 -8.49 -19.38 8.95
CA PRO A 31 -9.36 -20.50 8.65
C PRO A 31 -8.74 -21.46 7.62
N GLN A 32 -8.57 -22.72 8.01
CA GLN A 32 -8.07 -23.81 7.14
C GLN A 32 -9.15 -24.41 6.23
N SER A 33 -10.33 -23.79 6.15
CA SER A 33 -11.51 -24.42 5.58
C SER A 33 -11.63 -24.18 4.08
N CYS A 34 -10.80 -24.84 3.27
CA CYS A 34 -11.30 -25.31 1.97
C CYS A 34 -10.46 -26.44 1.36
N THR A 35 -11.09 -27.59 1.18
CA THR A 35 -10.60 -28.74 0.40
C THR A 35 -10.55 -28.42 -1.11
N VAL A 36 -11.09 -27.26 -1.54
CA VAL A 36 -11.09 -26.81 -2.94
C VAL A 36 -10.84 -25.29 -3.01
N CYS A 37 -9.56 -24.90 -3.00
CA CYS A 37 -9.06 -23.67 -3.64
C CYS A 37 -9.75 -22.33 -3.32
N GLN A 38 -9.54 -21.79 -2.12
CA GLN A 38 -9.40 -20.34 -1.99
C GLN A 38 -8.06 -20.09 -1.30
N ARG A 39 -7.10 -19.45 -1.99
CA ARG A 39 -5.95 -18.90 -1.27
C ARG A 39 -6.55 -17.82 -0.36
N TYR A 40 -5.93 -17.48 0.76
CA TYR A 40 -6.28 -16.25 1.48
C TYR A 40 -5.11 -15.26 1.30
N SER A 41 -5.37 -13.96 1.27
CA SER A 41 -4.37 -12.91 1.39
C SER A 41 -4.65 -12.11 2.64
N ALA A 42 -3.61 -11.74 3.34
CA ALA A 42 -3.68 -10.88 4.50
C ALA A 42 -3.02 -9.54 4.16
N THR A 43 -3.68 -8.46 4.50
CA THR A 43 -3.06 -7.13 4.51
C THR A 43 -2.35 -6.97 5.84
N VAL A 44 -1.04 -6.79 5.81
CA VAL A 44 -0.21 -6.54 6.98
C VAL A 44 0.32 -5.11 6.94
N GLN A 45 0.33 -4.44 8.08
CA GLN A 45 0.93 -3.12 8.23
C GLN A 45 2.08 -3.18 9.22
N TRP A 46 3.17 -2.52 8.87
CA TRP A 46 4.32 -2.30 9.72
C TRP A 46 4.17 -0.97 10.44
N PHE A 47 4.24 -0.96 11.78
CA PHE A 47 4.05 0.27 12.56
C PHE A 47 5.15 1.32 12.37
N LYS A 48 6.39 0.88 12.08
CA LYS A 48 7.56 1.77 12.08
C LYS A 48 7.60 2.70 10.86
N ASP A 49 7.16 2.21 9.71
CA ASP A 49 7.22 2.90 8.42
C ASP A 49 5.82 3.07 7.78
N GLY A 50 4.76 2.56 8.42
CA GLY A 50 3.38 2.66 7.91
C GLY A 50 3.12 1.81 6.67
N ILE A 51 4.11 1.04 6.20
CA ILE A 51 4.04 0.32 4.93
C ILE A 51 3.01 -0.80 5.03
N ILE A 52 2.13 -0.85 4.03
CA ILE A 52 1.08 -1.85 3.88
C ILE A 52 1.51 -2.87 2.82
N GLU A 53 1.59 -4.14 3.21
CA GLU A 53 1.94 -5.24 2.32
C GLU A 53 0.78 -6.25 2.26
N THR A 54 0.55 -6.83 1.09
CA THR A 54 -0.42 -7.93 0.93
C THR A 54 0.34 -9.23 0.79
N VAL A 55 0.14 -10.15 1.73
CA VAL A 55 0.85 -11.42 1.82
C VAL A 55 -0.13 -12.57 1.64
N LEU A 56 0.26 -13.59 0.88
CA LEU A 56 -0.55 -14.81 0.74
C LEU A 56 -0.48 -15.64 2.02
N ILE A 57 -1.64 -16.08 2.50
CA ILE A 57 -1.76 -17.09 3.54
C ILE A 57 -1.48 -18.44 2.90
N GLY A 58 -0.52 -19.17 3.48
CA GLY A 58 -0.18 -20.52 3.10
C GLY A 58 -1.35 -21.49 3.30
N PHE A 59 -1.29 -22.64 2.63
CA PHE A 59 -2.30 -23.70 2.77
C PHE A 59 -2.39 -24.27 4.19
N ASP A 60 -1.36 -24.05 5.00
CA ASP A 60 -1.31 -24.35 6.42
C ASP A 60 -2.09 -23.36 7.30
N GLY A 61 -2.63 -22.28 6.70
CA GLY A 61 -3.31 -21.20 7.41
C GLY A 61 -2.33 -20.26 8.11
N CYS A 62 -1.08 -20.19 7.64
CA CYS A 62 -0.05 -19.32 8.19
C CYS A 62 0.40 -18.25 7.17
N ILE A 63 0.66 -17.04 7.67
CA ILE A 63 1.30 -15.95 6.93
C ILE A 63 2.78 -15.98 7.29
N VAL A 64 3.67 -15.91 6.28
CA VAL A 64 5.11 -15.76 6.50
C VAL A 64 5.53 -14.41 5.95
N VAL A 65 6.01 -13.53 6.83
CA VAL A 65 6.53 -12.21 6.46
C VAL A 65 8.04 -12.19 6.75
N HIS A 66 8.83 -11.74 5.79
CA HIS A 66 10.27 -11.61 5.97
C HIS A 66 10.58 -10.35 6.78
N SER A 67 11.29 -10.49 7.91
CA SER A 67 11.84 -9.34 8.62
C SER A 67 13.06 -8.82 7.85
N ASN A 68 13.09 -7.51 7.60
CA ASN A 68 14.30 -6.79 7.22
C ASN A 68 14.96 -6.20 8.48
N ARG A 69 16.22 -5.70 8.36
CA ARG A 69 17.04 -5.25 9.50
C ARG A 69 16.33 -4.27 10.46
N ASP A 70 15.31 -3.57 10.00
CA ASP A 70 14.59 -2.54 10.76
C ASP A 70 13.17 -2.92 11.19
N ARG A 71 12.72 -4.14 10.89
CA ARG A 71 11.32 -4.57 10.99
C ARG A 71 11.20 -5.80 11.89
N THR A 72 10.88 -5.63 13.18
CA THR A 72 10.70 -6.75 14.13
C THR A 72 9.28 -7.32 14.07
N CYS A 73 9.11 -8.60 14.43
CA CYS A 73 7.80 -9.29 14.37
C CYS A 73 6.73 -8.68 15.28
N ASP A 74 7.13 -7.98 16.34
CA ASP A 74 6.22 -7.35 17.31
C ASP A 74 5.54 -6.09 16.76
N LEU A 75 5.96 -5.61 15.58
CA LEU A 75 5.47 -4.39 14.94
C LEU A 75 4.55 -4.67 13.74
N ILE A 76 4.09 -5.91 13.57
CA ILE A 76 3.21 -6.33 12.48
C ILE A 76 1.78 -6.46 13.00
N VAL A 77 0.84 -5.79 12.32
CA VAL A 77 -0.60 -6.03 12.54
C VAL A 77 -1.22 -6.55 11.26
N VAL A 78 -2.04 -7.59 11.41
CA VAL A 78 -2.89 -8.07 10.33
C VAL A 78 -4.15 -7.22 10.31
N LEU A 79 -4.26 -6.34 9.31
CA LEU A 79 -5.37 -5.42 9.14
C LEU A 79 -6.62 -6.11 8.61
N SER A 80 -6.44 -7.03 7.64
CA SER A 80 -7.55 -7.79 7.08
C SER A 80 -7.09 -9.12 6.51
N ILE A 81 -8.00 -10.09 6.48
CA ILE A 81 -7.83 -11.38 5.81
C ILE A 81 -8.93 -11.49 4.77
N GLN A 82 -8.56 -11.82 3.56
CA GLN A 82 -9.48 -11.92 2.44
C GLN A 82 -9.16 -13.18 1.65
N ALA A 83 -10.09 -13.76 0.92
CA ALA A 83 -9.76 -14.88 0.03
C ALA A 83 -8.87 -14.36 -1.12
N ALA A 84 -7.61 -14.79 -1.18
CA ALA A 84 -6.76 -14.72 -2.35
C ALA A 84 -7.40 -15.51 -3.50
N GLY A 85 -8.04 -14.68 -4.29
CA GLY A 85 -8.96 -14.97 -5.37
C GLY A 85 -9.76 -13.70 -5.63
N PHE A 86 -9.21 -12.51 -5.31
CA PHE A 86 -9.69 -11.27 -5.91
C PHE A 86 -9.53 -11.46 -7.40
N PHE A 87 -10.64 -11.77 -8.05
CA PHE A 87 -10.72 -11.61 -9.48
C PHE A 87 -10.42 -10.14 -9.71
N ALA A 88 -9.31 -9.85 -10.40
CA ALA A 88 -9.01 -8.51 -10.84
C ALA A 88 -10.27 -8.02 -11.58
N VAL A 89 -10.89 -6.97 -11.04
CA VAL A 89 -11.98 -6.30 -11.73
C VAL A 89 -11.32 -5.17 -12.50
N SER A 90 -11.60 -5.05 -13.79
CA SER A 90 -11.23 -3.85 -14.54
C SER A 90 -12.38 -2.85 -14.49
N ALA A 91 -12.04 -1.57 -14.51
CA ALA A 91 -13.01 -0.48 -14.62
C ALA A 91 -12.86 0.17 -16.00
N ALA A 92 -13.96 0.54 -16.63
CA ALA A 92 -13.97 1.35 -17.84
C ALA A 92 -14.80 2.62 -17.59
N PRO A 93 -14.28 3.82 -17.92
CA PRO A 93 -12.92 4.05 -18.41
C PRO A 93 -11.84 3.80 -17.35
N GLU A 94 -10.67 3.29 -17.76
CA GLU A 94 -9.50 3.11 -16.89
C GLU A 94 -8.78 4.43 -16.60
N LEU A 95 -9.01 5.46 -17.42
CA LEU A 95 -8.41 6.79 -17.34
C LEU A 95 -9.49 7.84 -17.63
N PHE A 96 -9.65 8.85 -16.76
CA PHE A 96 -10.70 9.88 -16.92
C PHE A 96 -10.27 11.27 -16.41
N ASP A 97 -10.83 12.31 -17.01
CA ASP A 97 -10.61 13.71 -16.60
C ASP A 97 -11.53 14.06 -15.42
N LEU A 98 -10.96 14.48 -14.28
CA LEU A 98 -11.69 14.91 -13.10
C LEU A 98 -12.49 16.20 -13.34
N ASN A 99 -12.13 17.01 -14.33
CA ASN A 99 -12.91 18.21 -14.70
C ASN A 99 -14.15 17.88 -15.52
N THR A 100 -14.13 16.75 -16.23
CA THR A 100 -15.28 16.23 -16.98
C THR A 100 -15.45 14.73 -16.68
N PRO A 101 -15.78 14.36 -15.43
CA PRO A 101 -15.80 12.97 -15.02
C PRO A 101 -16.95 12.22 -15.73
N PRO A 102 -16.77 10.93 -16.02
CA PRO A 102 -17.84 10.11 -16.60
C PRO A 102 -19.00 10.01 -15.60
N GLY A 103 -20.24 9.95 -16.10
CA GLY A 103 -21.42 9.77 -15.22
C GLY A 103 -21.56 8.36 -14.65
N VAL A 104 -20.92 7.36 -15.27
CA VAL A 104 -20.98 5.95 -14.90
C VAL A 104 -19.62 5.28 -15.14
N PHE A 105 -19.37 4.21 -14.40
CA PHE A 105 -18.26 3.27 -14.64
C PHE A 105 -18.81 1.88 -14.92
N ASP A 106 -18.21 1.20 -15.89
CA ASP A 106 -18.43 -0.21 -16.17
C ASP A 106 -17.33 -1.04 -15.49
N PHE A 107 -17.71 -2.11 -14.80
CA PHE A 107 -16.81 -3.01 -14.09
C PHE A 107 -16.91 -4.41 -14.68
N TYR A 108 -15.76 -5.03 -14.96
CA TYR A 108 -15.70 -6.37 -15.55
C TYR A 108 -14.90 -7.29 -14.64
N GLY A 109 -15.47 -8.45 -14.29
CA GLY A 109 -14.80 -9.43 -13.45
C GLY A 109 -15.64 -10.69 -13.26
N GLN A 110 -15.01 -11.86 -13.32
CA GLN A 110 -15.70 -13.16 -13.27
C GLN A 110 -16.46 -13.41 -11.96
N SER A 111 -16.13 -12.68 -10.89
CA SER A 111 -16.83 -12.74 -9.60
C SER A 111 -18.13 -11.93 -9.54
N ILE A 112 -18.37 -11.05 -10.50
CA ILE A 112 -19.61 -10.26 -10.56
C ILE A 112 -20.71 -11.20 -11.03
N SER A 113 -21.79 -11.34 -10.24
CA SER A 113 -22.89 -12.24 -10.60
C SER A 113 -24.26 -11.64 -10.29
N SER A 114 -25.19 -11.85 -11.19
CA SER A 114 -26.60 -11.47 -11.05
C SER A 114 -27.43 -12.37 -10.14
N SER A 115 -26.84 -13.48 -9.66
CA SER A 115 -27.57 -14.56 -8.97
C SER A 115 -28.27 -14.14 -7.68
N TYR A 116 -27.71 -13.19 -6.93
CA TYR A 116 -28.14 -12.88 -5.56
C TYR A 116 -28.52 -11.41 -5.37
N GLY A 117 -28.79 -10.69 -6.47
CA GLY A 117 -29.17 -9.29 -6.46
C GLY A 117 -28.09 -8.35 -6.97
N THR A 118 -28.41 -7.06 -6.95
CA THR A 118 -27.55 -6.00 -7.50
C THR A 118 -26.32 -5.76 -6.62
N PRO A 119 -25.11 -5.75 -7.20
CA PRO A 119 -23.89 -5.48 -6.46
C PRO A 119 -23.88 -4.02 -5.99
N ARG A 120 -23.11 -3.80 -4.93
CA ARG A 120 -22.81 -2.50 -4.36
C ARG A 120 -21.37 -2.15 -4.71
N VAL A 121 -21.10 -0.90 -5.09
CA VAL A 121 -19.76 -0.42 -5.41
C VAL A 121 -19.37 0.64 -4.41
N ASP A 122 -18.28 0.40 -3.68
CA ASP A 122 -17.69 1.35 -2.75
C ASP A 122 -16.50 2.03 -3.41
N TYR A 123 -16.48 3.36 -3.44
CA TYR A 123 -15.44 4.15 -4.09
C TYR A 123 -14.47 4.76 -3.08
N TYR A 124 -13.20 4.79 -3.46
CA TYR A 124 -12.12 5.40 -2.69
C TYR A 124 -11.27 6.29 -3.59
N ASP A 125 -10.81 7.41 -3.04
CA ASP A 125 -9.95 8.37 -3.74
C ASP A 125 -8.49 7.91 -3.83
N SER A 126 -7.64 8.75 -4.42
CA SER A 126 -6.21 8.49 -4.58
C SER A 126 -5.41 8.42 -3.28
N SER A 127 -5.93 8.97 -2.19
CA SER A 127 -5.38 8.85 -0.83
C SER A 127 -5.93 7.65 -0.06
N GLY A 128 -6.86 6.89 -0.66
CA GLY A 128 -7.58 5.80 0.01
C GLY A 128 -8.78 6.27 0.85
N GLY A 129 -9.13 7.56 0.78
CA GLY A 129 -10.29 8.15 1.45
C GLY A 129 -11.60 7.62 0.86
N TRP A 130 -12.58 7.31 1.71
CA TRP A 130 -13.88 6.82 1.25
C TRP A 130 -14.71 7.94 0.62
N MET A 131 -15.11 7.76 -0.64
CA MET A 131 -15.86 8.77 -1.40
C MET A 131 -17.37 8.54 -1.38
N GLY A 132 -17.79 7.29 -1.19
CA GLY A 132 -19.19 6.95 -1.27
C GLY A 132 -19.45 5.51 -1.62
N SER A 133 -20.73 5.19 -1.73
CA SER A 133 -21.19 3.87 -2.08
C SER A 133 -22.49 3.93 -2.86
N VAL A 134 -22.58 3.13 -3.92
CA VAL A 134 -23.72 3.12 -4.83
C VAL A 134 -24.15 1.68 -5.13
N THR A 135 -25.41 1.50 -5.49
CA THR A 135 -25.88 0.25 -6.07
C THR A 135 -25.68 0.30 -7.58
N ALA A 136 -25.23 -0.81 -8.18
CA ALA A 136 -25.09 -0.91 -9.62
C ALA A 136 -26.45 -0.65 -10.32
N SER A 137 -26.43 0.19 -11.35
CA SER A 137 -27.61 0.57 -12.14
C SER A 137 -27.95 -0.45 -13.22
N ALA A 138 -26.97 -1.25 -13.66
CA ALA A 138 -27.15 -2.36 -14.58
C ALA A 138 -26.14 -3.47 -14.28
N MET A 139 -26.47 -4.71 -14.62
CA MET A 139 -25.54 -5.83 -14.45
C MET A 139 -25.87 -7.06 -15.31
N SER A 140 -24.87 -7.92 -15.46
CA SER A 140 -24.95 -9.30 -15.94
C SER A 140 -23.88 -10.13 -15.24
N ASP A 141 -23.85 -11.45 -15.45
CA ASP A 141 -22.71 -12.23 -14.97
C ASP A 141 -21.43 -11.77 -15.67
N GLY A 142 -20.39 -11.48 -14.87
CA GLY A 142 -19.12 -10.95 -15.34
C GLY A 142 -19.05 -9.42 -15.46
N TRP A 143 -20.15 -8.68 -15.29
CA TRP A 143 -20.18 -7.23 -15.53
C TRP A 143 -21.21 -6.47 -14.69
N CYS A 144 -20.87 -5.28 -14.23
CA CYS A 144 -21.86 -4.33 -13.71
C CYS A 144 -21.52 -2.89 -14.07
N GLN A 145 -22.54 -2.04 -14.13
CA GLN A 145 -22.39 -0.59 -14.32
C GLN A 145 -22.85 0.11 -13.04
N ALA A 146 -22.09 1.10 -12.58
CA ALA A 146 -22.48 1.89 -11.43
C ALA A 146 -22.28 3.40 -11.68
N PRO A 147 -23.15 4.26 -11.11
CA PRO A 147 -22.96 5.71 -11.16
C PRO A 147 -21.62 6.12 -10.54
N ALA A 148 -20.97 7.10 -11.16
CA ALA A 148 -19.75 7.67 -10.64
C ALA A 148 -19.98 8.36 -9.26
N PRO A 149 -18.99 8.32 -8.35
CA PRO A 149 -19.07 9.08 -7.11
C PRO A 149 -18.89 10.58 -7.38
N ASN A 150 -19.08 11.40 -6.34
CA ASN A 150 -18.78 12.82 -6.43
C ASN A 150 -17.26 13.05 -6.34
N PHE A 151 -16.66 13.57 -7.40
CA PHE A 151 -15.22 13.88 -7.50
C PHE A 151 -14.85 15.33 -7.11
N LEU A 152 -15.78 16.15 -6.60
CA LEU A 152 -15.53 17.60 -6.40
C LEU A 152 -14.32 17.92 -5.51
N SER A 153 -14.01 17.07 -4.54
CA SER A 153 -12.89 17.24 -3.60
C SER A 153 -11.74 16.27 -3.85
N SER A 154 -11.64 15.69 -5.04
CA SER A 154 -10.62 14.70 -5.39
C SER A 154 -9.57 15.29 -6.32
N TYR A 155 -8.33 14.83 -6.14
CA TYR A 155 -7.17 15.19 -6.95
C TYR A 155 -6.75 14.04 -7.87
N SER A 156 -5.90 14.35 -8.85
CA SER A 156 -5.28 13.42 -9.79
C SER A 156 -4.66 12.25 -9.03
N GLY A 157 -4.80 11.03 -9.56
CA GLY A 157 -4.21 9.84 -8.95
C GLY A 157 -4.98 8.55 -9.25
N VAL A 158 -4.62 7.49 -8.52
CA VAL A 158 -5.22 6.15 -8.67
C VAL A 158 -6.38 5.98 -7.71
N PHE A 159 -7.59 5.98 -8.25
CA PHE A 159 -8.82 5.68 -7.52
C PHE A 159 -9.03 4.17 -7.44
N SER A 160 -9.79 3.73 -6.44
CA SER A 160 -10.20 2.34 -6.34
C SER A 160 -11.70 2.17 -6.12
N ALA A 161 -12.25 1.09 -6.65
CA ALA A 161 -13.63 0.69 -6.46
C ALA A 161 -13.67 -0.75 -5.93
N SER A 162 -14.31 -0.97 -4.78
CA SER A 162 -14.57 -2.30 -4.23
C SER A 162 -15.98 -2.74 -4.61
N ILE A 163 -16.07 -3.79 -5.43
CA ILE A 163 -17.33 -4.36 -5.88
C ILE A 163 -17.75 -5.40 -4.86
N LYS A 164 -18.95 -5.24 -4.29
CA LYS A 164 -19.52 -6.09 -3.26
C LYS A 164 -20.78 -6.79 -3.76
N GLN A 165 -20.75 -8.12 -3.75
CA GLN A 165 -21.86 -8.97 -4.17
C GLN A 165 -22.72 -9.35 -2.97
N MET A 166 -24.05 -9.31 -3.12
CA MET A 166 -24.97 -9.82 -2.11
C MET A 166 -24.89 -11.36 -2.07
N THR A 167 -24.96 -11.93 -0.88
CA THR A 167 -24.97 -13.38 -0.63
C THR A 167 -26.40 -13.89 -0.49
N PRO A 168 -26.63 -15.22 -0.58
CA PRO A 168 -27.94 -15.82 -0.28
C PRO A 168 -28.51 -15.44 1.09
N ASN A 169 -27.63 -15.12 2.05
CA ASN A 169 -28.00 -14.76 3.41
C ASN A 169 -28.26 -13.25 3.59
N GLY A 170 -28.24 -12.46 2.51
CA GLY A 170 -28.55 -11.03 2.52
C GLY A 170 -27.40 -10.09 2.90
N TYR A 171 -26.21 -10.63 3.20
CA TYR A 171 -25.02 -9.83 3.49
C TYR A 171 -24.17 -9.61 2.23
N TYR A 172 -23.34 -8.57 2.22
CA TYR A 172 -22.44 -8.25 1.13
C TYR A 172 -21.02 -8.77 1.38
N LEU A 173 -20.43 -9.41 0.38
CA LEU A 173 -19.02 -9.83 0.36
C LEU A 173 -18.29 -9.16 -0.81
N VAL A 174 -17.01 -8.89 -0.66
CA VAL A 174 -16.20 -8.31 -1.75
C VAL A 174 -16.02 -9.35 -2.86
N ALA A 175 -16.46 -9.00 -4.06
CA ALA A 175 -16.29 -9.78 -5.28
C ALA A 175 -14.97 -9.45 -5.98
N GLY A 176 -14.52 -8.20 -5.89
CA GLY A 176 -13.23 -7.78 -6.42
C GLY A 176 -13.00 -6.29 -6.25
N THR A 177 -11.83 -5.83 -6.68
CA THR A 177 -11.45 -4.41 -6.65
C THR A 177 -10.94 -4.02 -8.04
N ALA A 178 -11.30 -2.82 -8.47
CA ALA A 178 -10.80 -2.20 -9.68
C ALA A 178 -10.06 -0.91 -9.36
N ASN A 179 -8.97 -0.65 -10.07
CA ASN A 179 -8.24 0.60 -10.01
C ASN A 179 -8.43 1.35 -11.34
N PHE A 180 -8.54 2.67 -11.26
CA PHE A 180 -8.70 3.55 -12.41
C PHE A 180 -8.10 4.92 -12.08
N VAL A 181 -7.69 5.66 -13.10
CA VAL A 181 -6.85 6.86 -12.93
C VAL A 181 -7.66 8.11 -13.27
N GLY A 182 -7.75 9.02 -12.31
CA GLY A 182 -8.28 10.37 -12.53
C GLY A 182 -7.13 11.34 -12.78
N TYR A 183 -7.28 12.25 -13.74
CA TYR A 183 -6.31 13.32 -14.01
C TYR A 183 -6.98 14.69 -14.13
N GLY A 184 -6.19 15.76 -14.22
CA GLY A 184 -6.67 17.10 -14.53
C GLY A 184 -6.98 17.98 -13.32
N ARG A 185 -6.78 17.48 -12.10
CA ARG A 185 -6.83 18.30 -10.87
C ARG A 185 -5.66 17.96 -9.99
N ASP A 186 -4.56 18.66 -10.18
CA ASP A 186 -3.37 18.41 -9.37
C ASP A 186 -3.59 18.88 -7.94
N SER A 187 -2.87 18.26 -7.01
CA SER A 187 -2.94 18.65 -5.60
C SER A 187 -2.48 20.10 -5.45
N PRO A 188 -3.08 20.89 -4.54
CA PRO A 188 -2.72 22.28 -4.38
C PRO A 188 -1.25 22.43 -3.97
N ASP A 189 -0.65 23.49 -4.52
CA ASP A 189 0.62 24.10 -4.13
C ASP A 189 0.20 25.44 -3.48
N MET A 190 0.03 25.44 -2.15
CA MET A 190 -0.58 26.57 -1.44
C MET A 190 0.37 27.76 -1.25
N ASP A 191 1.68 27.55 -1.31
CA ASP A 191 2.69 28.61 -1.15
C ASP A 191 3.41 29.03 -2.45
N GLY A 192 3.23 28.26 -3.53
CA GLY A 192 3.66 28.60 -4.89
C GLY A 192 5.12 28.24 -5.19
N ASP A 193 5.73 27.31 -4.47
CA ASP A 193 7.12 26.92 -4.68
C ASP A 193 7.34 25.85 -5.77
N GLY A 194 6.24 25.34 -6.34
CA GLY A 194 6.24 24.38 -7.42
C GLY A 194 6.14 22.92 -6.96
N TYR A 195 6.03 22.67 -5.65
CA TYR A 195 5.69 21.39 -5.07
C TYR A 195 4.27 21.45 -4.52
N SER A 196 3.55 20.33 -4.65
CA SER A 196 2.21 20.22 -4.07
C SER A 196 2.31 19.58 -2.69
N ASN A 197 1.29 19.77 -1.86
CA ASN A 197 1.14 19.13 -0.55
C ASN A 197 1.28 17.59 -0.48
N THR A 198 1.37 16.89 -1.61
CA THR A 198 1.63 15.44 -1.66
C THR A 198 3.11 15.10 -1.59
N ILE A 199 3.99 16.05 -1.90
CA ILE A 199 5.45 15.93 -1.90
C ILE A 199 6.06 16.97 -0.96
N ASP A 200 5.39 18.10 -0.78
CA ASP A 200 5.75 19.14 0.15
C ASP A 200 5.39 18.76 1.60
N CYS A 201 6.38 18.85 2.48
CA CYS A 201 6.24 18.59 3.90
C CYS A 201 5.66 19.79 4.68
N ASP A 202 5.71 21.00 4.13
CA ASP A 202 5.00 22.19 4.64
C ASP A 202 4.55 23.12 3.49
N ASP A 203 3.42 22.77 2.86
CA ASP A 203 2.78 23.50 1.73
C ASP A 203 2.33 24.94 2.08
N PHE A 204 2.73 25.49 3.23
CA PHE A 204 2.47 26.87 3.63
C PHE A 204 3.74 27.73 3.77
N ASP A 205 4.93 27.17 3.55
CA ASP A 205 6.20 27.89 3.57
C ASP A 205 7.05 27.57 2.32
N PRO A 206 7.18 28.49 1.36
CA PRO A 206 7.83 28.23 0.07
C PRO A 206 9.35 28.03 0.16
N ASN A 207 9.91 28.07 1.36
CA ASN A 207 11.32 27.74 1.64
C ASN A 207 11.50 26.32 2.17
N VAL A 208 10.42 25.55 2.33
CA VAL A 208 10.36 24.20 2.87
C VAL A 208 9.87 23.28 1.78
N ASN A 209 10.78 22.70 0.99
CA ASN A 209 10.38 21.86 -0.14
C ASN A 209 11.47 20.90 -0.59
N PRO A 210 11.10 19.86 -1.37
CA PRO A 210 12.05 18.93 -1.93
C PRO A 210 13.27 19.58 -2.60
N GLY A 211 14.45 19.22 -2.11
CA GLY A 211 15.73 19.65 -2.69
C GLY A 211 16.30 20.96 -2.13
N GLN A 212 15.70 21.55 -1.10
CA GLN A 212 16.35 22.59 -0.31
C GLN A 212 17.63 22.09 0.36
N SER A 213 18.46 23.02 0.83
CA SER A 213 19.56 22.67 1.73
C SER A 213 19.03 22.56 3.16
N PRO A 214 19.48 21.58 3.96
CA PRO A 214 19.05 21.47 5.35
C PRO A 214 19.51 22.68 6.18
N ASP A 215 18.67 23.14 7.11
CA ASP A 215 19.01 24.20 8.07
C ASP A 215 19.88 23.67 9.22
N CYS A 216 21.19 23.80 9.05
CA CYS A 216 22.17 23.42 10.06
C CYS A 216 22.32 24.43 11.23
N THR A 217 21.39 25.36 11.43
CA THR A 217 21.40 26.26 12.60
C THR A 217 20.75 25.67 13.85
N GLY A 218 20.29 24.42 13.77
CA GLY A 218 19.66 23.68 14.88
C GLY A 218 18.16 23.48 14.72
N ALA A 219 17.66 23.54 13.49
CA ALA A 219 16.26 23.25 13.17
C ALA A 219 15.93 21.76 13.38
N TYR A 220 14.81 21.49 14.04
CA TYR A 220 14.30 20.13 14.27
C TYR A 220 13.29 19.67 13.21
N TRP A 221 13.00 20.51 12.21
CA TRP A 221 12.12 20.20 11.10
C TRP A 221 12.95 19.82 9.86
N ASP A 222 12.30 19.24 8.86
CA ASP A 222 12.93 18.77 7.61
C ASP A 222 12.69 19.81 6.52
N GLN A 223 13.72 20.58 6.15
CA GLN A 223 13.56 21.67 5.18
C GLN A 223 13.51 21.20 3.74
N ASN A 224 14.09 20.04 3.48
CA ASN A 224 14.26 19.53 2.13
C ASN A 224 13.34 18.36 1.81
N CYS A 225 12.38 18.09 2.70
CA CYS A 225 11.36 17.06 2.65
C CYS A 225 11.93 15.68 2.28
N ASN A 226 13.13 15.34 2.76
CA ASN A 226 13.79 14.06 2.46
C ASN A 226 13.43 12.94 3.46
N GLY A 227 12.63 13.25 4.47
CA GLY A 227 12.22 12.35 5.54
C GLY A 227 13.18 12.28 6.72
N ILE A 228 14.17 13.16 6.79
CA ILE A 228 15.17 13.28 7.86
C ILE A 228 15.15 14.73 8.36
N SER A 229 15.03 14.93 9.67
CA SER A 229 15.11 16.29 10.23
C SER A 229 16.48 16.92 9.95
N ASP A 230 16.52 18.23 9.74
CA ASP A 230 17.76 18.96 9.44
C ASP A 230 18.81 18.81 10.54
N LEU A 231 18.40 18.76 11.81
CA LEU A 231 19.32 18.45 12.92
C LEU A 231 20.01 17.09 12.74
N GLU A 232 19.25 16.07 12.34
CA GLU A 232 19.81 14.74 12.10
C GLU A 232 20.66 14.71 10.82
N GLU A 233 20.29 15.43 9.77
CA GLU A 233 21.09 15.50 8.55
C GLU A 233 22.41 16.24 8.78
N CYS A 234 22.37 17.39 9.45
CA CYS A 234 23.54 18.24 9.70
C CYS A 234 24.48 17.68 10.77
N TYR A 235 23.97 16.98 11.79
CA TYR A 235 24.77 16.49 12.92
C TYR A 235 24.84 14.96 13.02
N GLY A 236 24.12 14.21 12.18
CA GLY A 236 23.97 12.75 12.26
C GLY A 236 24.53 11.94 11.08
N GLY A 237 25.14 12.58 10.08
CA GLY A 237 25.70 11.91 8.91
C GLY A 237 26.98 11.07 9.14
N GLY A 238 26.87 9.94 9.85
CA GLY A 238 27.70 8.74 9.63
C GLY A 238 29.05 8.64 10.36
N GLY A 239 29.11 7.78 11.39
CA GLY A 239 30.33 7.07 11.77
C GLY A 239 31.36 7.84 12.60
N GLY A 240 31.00 8.17 13.84
CA GLY A 240 31.98 8.52 14.87
C GLY A 240 31.54 9.66 15.74
N CYS A 241 30.99 9.35 16.91
CA CYS A 241 30.99 10.29 18.02
C CYS A 241 32.44 10.69 18.32
N GLN A 242 32.89 11.84 17.84
CA GLN A 242 34.01 12.56 18.42
C GLN A 242 33.58 13.99 18.71
N TYR A 243 33.26 14.19 20.00
CA TYR A 243 33.39 15.42 20.79
C TYR A 243 33.58 16.73 20.03
N ALA A 244 32.68 17.70 20.29
CA ALA A 244 33.07 19.05 20.70
C ALA A 244 31.86 19.98 20.90
N TYR A 245 31.50 20.18 22.16
CA TYR A 245 30.87 21.39 22.73
C TYR A 245 29.45 21.78 22.28
N CYS A 246 28.48 21.31 23.05
CA CYS A 246 27.31 22.14 23.39
C CYS A 246 27.76 23.19 24.43
N TYR A 247 27.41 24.45 24.21
CA TYR A 247 27.38 25.49 25.24
C TYR A 247 26.01 25.51 25.92
#